data_AF-A0A4V3BSI3-F1
#
_entry.id   AF-A0A4V3BSI3-F1
#
_cell.length_a   1.000
_cell.length_b   1.000
_cell.length_c   1.000
_cell.angle_alpha   90.00
_cell.angle_beta   90.00
_cell.angle_gamma   90.00
#
_symmetry.space_group_name_H-M   'P 1'
#
loop_
_entity.id
_entity.type
_entity.pdbx_description
1 polymer ?
#
loop_
_entity_poly.entity_id
_entity_poly.type
_entity_poly.pdbx_seq_one_letter_code
_entity_poly.pdbx_strand_id
1 'polypeptide(L)'
;MNSASRLCLPAILMITACSGQGDLAGNHANQDKRRVYGEQDKRIAQLLSIGETSAKAGGVPQDQALLCDIALQTMSDKLRQSGALSDVQMRAFEKVQAFYRQRAAEGRSQKQIVSARKDLETAHVEASERVRLAIGCLRDLNS
;
A
#
# COMPACT_ATOMS: atom_id res chain seq x y z
N MET A 1 -32.22 -55.97 -29.19
CA MET A 1 -33.60 -55.65 -29.61
C MET A 1 -34.05 -54.52 -28.69
N ASN A 2 -34.16 -53.24 -29.08
CA ASN A 2 -34.63 -52.66 -30.33
C ASN A 2 -33.85 -51.38 -30.73
N SER A 3 -33.83 -51.18 -32.04
CA SER A 3 -33.36 -50.02 -32.82
C SER A 3 -33.98 -48.70 -32.37
N ALA A 4 -33.17 -47.66 -32.18
CA ALA A 4 -32.84 -46.60 -33.15
C ALA A 4 -33.97 -45.61 -33.44
N SER A 5 -33.77 -44.36 -33.05
CA SER A 5 -34.21 -43.19 -33.82
C SER A 5 -33.23 -42.05 -33.57
N ARG A 6 -32.47 -41.73 -34.62
CA ARG A 6 -31.61 -40.56 -34.73
C ARG A 6 -32.49 -39.35 -35.02
N LEU A 7 -32.29 -38.25 -34.30
CA LEU A 7 -32.56 -36.91 -34.83
C LEU A 7 -31.27 -36.09 -34.71
N CYS A 8 -30.64 -35.85 -35.86
CA CYS A 8 -29.75 -34.71 -36.08
C CYS A 8 -30.60 -33.44 -36.07
N LEU A 9 -30.16 -32.37 -35.39
CA LEU A 9 -30.20 -31.03 -35.97
C LEU A 9 -29.10 -30.14 -35.34
N PRO A 10 -28.49 -29.22 -36.12
CA PRO A 10 -27.18 -28.64 -35.82
C PRO A 10 -27.23 -27.26 -35.14
N ALA A 11 -26.03 -26.83 -34.76
CA ALA A 11 -25.59 -25.58 -34.14
C ALA A 11 -26.29 -24.27 -34.56
N ILE A 12 -26.46 -23.36 -33.60
CA ILE A 12 -26.17 -21.92 -33.79
C ILE A 12 -25.43 -21.39 -32.55
N LEU A 13 -24.11 -21.25 -32.71
CA LEU A 13 -23.24 -20.40 -31.90
C LEU A 13 -23.63 -18.94 -32.17
N MET A 14 -24.31 -18.28 -31.22
CA MET A 14 -24.42 -16.82 -31.23
C MET A 14 -23.12 -16.23 -30.66
N ILE A 15 -22.10 -16.16 -31.52
CA ILE A 15 -20.97 -15.24 -31.30
C ILE A 15 -21.52 -13.85 -31.59
N THR A 16 -21.86 -13.09 -30.53
CA THR A 16 -22.06 -11.66 -30.65
C THR A 16 -20.71 -10.99 -30.91
N ALA A 17 -20.33 -10.99 -32.19
CA ALA A 17 -19.28 -10.14 -32.71
C ALA A 17 -19.69 -8.68 -32.51
N CYS A 18 -19.10 -8.00 -31.52
CA CYS A 18 -19.05 -6.54 -31.49
C CYS A 18 -18.13 -6.09 -32.64
N SER A 19 -18.74 -5.92 -33.82
CA SER A 19 -18.16 -5.15 -34.93
C SER A 19 -19.16 -4.08 -35.33
N GLY A 20 -19.23 -3.03 -34.50
CA GLY A 20 -19.81 -1.75 -34.85
C GLY A 20 -18.68 -0.79 -35.21
N GLN A 21 -18.21 -0.87 -36.45
CA GLN A 21 -17.36 0.16 -37.03
C GLN A 21 -18.32 1.24 -37.55
N GLY A 22 -18.49 2.28 -36.74
CA GLY A 22 -19.18 3.51 -37.13
C GLY A 22 -18.23 4.66 -36.90
N ASP A 23 -17.67 5.18 -37.98
CA ASP A 23 -16.97 6.46 -37.99
C ASP A 23 -17.91 7.56 -37.50
N LEU A 24 -17.66 8.05 -36.29
CA LEU A 24 -18.06 9.38 -35.87
C LEU A 24 -16.78 10.16 -35.55
N ALA A 25 -16.22 10.75 -36.59
CA ALA A 25 -15.41 11.95 -36.45
C ALA A 25 -16.26 13.02 -35.75
N GLY A 26 -15.98 13.26 -34.47
CA GLY A 26 -16.69 14.27 -33.69
C GLY A 26 -16.33 14.22 -32.20
N ASN A 27 -15.49 15.16 -31.78
CA ASN A 27 -15.13 15.49 -30.40
C ASN A 27 -14.20 14.52 -29.63
N HIS A 28 -12.93 14.53 -30.04
CA HIS A 28 -11.81 14.53 -29.09
C HIS A 28 -11.85 15.80 -28.21
N ALA A 29 -12.83 15.86 -27.32
CA ALA A 29 -12.93 16.85 -26.27
C ALA A 29 -13.67 16.25 -25.06
N ASN A 30 -13.38 15.01 -24.69
CA ASN A 30 -13.76 14.54 -23.37
C ASN A 30 -12.72 15.06 -22.38
N GLN A 31 -12.98 16.29 -21.99
CA GLN A 31 -12.36 17.05 -20.92
C GLN A 31 -11.77 16.12 -19.85
N ASP A 32 -10.47 16.26 -19.62
CA ASP A 32 -9.86 16.12 -18.31
C ASP A 32 -10.61 17.03 -17.33
N LYS A 33 -11.82 16.65 -16.94
CA LYS A 33 -12.49 17.20 -15.76
C LYS A 33 -11.73 16.61 -14.60
N ARG A 34 -10.58 17.21 -14.28
CA ARG A 34 -9.84 16.99 -13.05
C ARG A 34 -10.89 17.08 -11.93
N ARG A 35 -11.30 15.93 -11.39
CA ARG A 35 -12.36 15.87 -10.38
C ARG A 35 -11.88 16.71 -9.22
N VAL A 36 -12.55 17.84 -8.98
CA VAL A 36 -12.25 18.71 -7.84
C VAL A 36 -12.96 18.10 -6.65
N TYR A 37 -12.21 17.35 -5.84
CA TYR A 37 -12.71 16.81 -4.58
C TYR A 37 -12.88 17.94 -3.56
N GLY A 38 -14.01 17.94 -2.85
CA GLY A 38 -14.25 18.89 -1.77
C GLY A 38 -13.35 18.61 -0.56
N GLU A 39 -13.24 19.56 0.36
CA GLU A 39 -12.46 19.39 1.60
C GLU A 39 -12.93 18.20 2.43
N GLN A 40 -14.23 17.91 2.42
CA GLN A 40 -14.79 16.75 3.10
C GLN A 40 -14.36 15.43 2.45
N ASP A 41 -14.37 15.34 1.13
CA ASP A 41 -13.91 14.15 0.38
C ASP A 41 -12.41 13.92 0.64
N LYS A 42 -11.62 14.98 0.62
CA LYS A 42 -10.18 14.92 0.95
C LYS A 42 -9.96 14.43 2.38
N ARG A 43 -10.74 14.92 3.34
CA ARG A 43 -10.65 14.50 4.75
C ARG A 43 -11.01 13.02 4.92
N ILE A 44 -12.05 12.55 4.24
CA ILE A 44 -12.42 11.12 4.24
C ILE A 44 -11.31 10.29 3.60
N ALA A 45 -10.77 10.73 2.45
CA ALA A 45 -9.67 10.04 1.79
C ALA A 45 -8.40 9.99 2.65
N GLN A 46 -8.09 11.05 3.41
CA GLN A 46 -7.00 11.07 4.38
C GLN A 46 -7.23 10.07 5.51
N LEU A 47 -8.44 10.03 6.08
CA LEU A 47 -8.80 9.06 7.12
C LEU A 47 -8.68 7.61 6.65
N LEU A 48 -8.95 7.37 5.36
CA LEU A 48 -8.88 6.06 4.72
C LEU A 48 -7.51 5.78 4.07
N SER A 49 -6.59 6.73 4.07
CA SER A 49 -5.25 6.54 3.51
C SER A 49 -4.45 5.63 4.45
N ILE A 50 -4.28 4.38 4.04
CA ILE A 50 -3.63 3.33 4.83
C ILE A 50 -2.11 3.55 4.93
N GLY A 51 -1.54 4.52 4.21
CA GLY A 51 -0.11 4.78 4.17
C GLY A 51 0.22 6.25 3.92
N GLU A 52 -0.31 7.15 4.75
CA GLU A 52 0.25 8.49 4.80
C GLU A 52 1.66 8.37 5.38
N THR A 53 2.68 8.75 4.60
CA THR A 53 4.01 9.00 5.14
C THR A 53 3.81 10.02 6.24
N SER A 54 4.07 9.65 7.51
CA SER A 54 4.04 10.59 8.65
C SER A 54 4.57 11.92 8.16
N ALA A 55 3.73 12.94 8.25
CA ALA A 55 3.91 14.25 7.65
C ALA A 55 5.38 14.58 7.39
N LYS A 56 5.79 14.56 6.11
CA LYS A 56 7.10 15.06 5.61
C LYS A 56 7.37 16.54 5.98
N ALA A 57 6.51 17.17 6.79
CA ALA A 57 6.55 18.56 7.17
C ALA A 57 7.43 18.76 8.42
N GLY A 58 8.74 18.89 8.21
CA GLY A 58 9.64 19.58 9.14
C GLY A 58 10.36 18.74 10.21
N GLY A 59 10.19 17.41 10.23
CA GLY A 59 10.92 16.52 11.14
C GLY A 59 12.39 16.30 10.74
N VAL A 60 13.23 15.94 11.71
CA VAL A 60 14.63 15.53 11.48
C VAL A 60 14.65 14.22 10.68
N PRO A 61 15.41 14.08 9.57
CA PRO A 61 15.39 12.89 8.72
C PRO A 61 15.65 11.57 9.45
N GLN A 62 16.52 11.61 10.47
CA GLN A 62 16.82 10.47 11.32
C GLN A 62 15.65 10.05 12.21
N ASP A 63 14.80 10.99 12.66
CA ASP A 63 13.59 10.66 13.41
C ASP A 63 12.56 9.99 12.52
N GLN A 64 12.42 10.45 11.28
CA GLN A 64 11.56 9.78 10.30
C GLN A 64 12.04 8.35 10.02
N ALA A 65 13.35 8.15 9.86
CA ALA A 65 13.91 6.81 9.69
C ALA A 65 13.69 5.93 10.93
N LEU A 66 13.87 6.48 12.13
CA LEU A 66 13.64 5.76 13.38
C LEU A 66 12.16 5.37 13.55
N LEU A 67 11.25 6.27 13.19
CA LEU A 67 9.81 6.00 13.19
C LEU A 67 9.46 4.88 12.21
N CYS A 68 10.07 4.85 11.03
CA CYS A 68 9.91 3.74 10.09
C CYS A 68 10.41 2.41 10.67
N ASP A 69 11.55 2.36 11.36
CA ASP A 69 12.05 1.14 12.03
C ASP A 69 11.05 0.65 13.11
N ILE A 70 10.58 1.55 13.98
CA ILE A 70 9.57 1.23 15.03
C ILE A 70 8.26 0.71 14.41
N ALA A 71 7.78 1.38 13.36
CA ALA A 71 6.57 1.04 12.65
C ALA A 71 6.66 -0.33 11.97
N LEU A 72 7.77 -0.59 11.26
CA LEU A 72 8.04 -1.86 10.60
C LEU A 72 8.20 -3.00 11.59
N GLN A 73 8.81 -2.76 12.75
CA GLN A 73 8.89 -3.74 13.84
C GLN A 73 7.49 -4.10 14.35
N THR A 74 6.65 -3.11 14.60
CA THR A 74 5.26 -3.32 15.04
C THR A 74 4.47 -4.14 14.02
N MET A 75 4.62 -3.84 12.73
CA MET A 75 3.95 -4.58 11.65
C MET A 75 4.50 -6.01 11.52
N SER A 76 5.82 -6.20 11.56
CA SER A 76 6.43 -7.53 11.47
C SER A 76 6.02 -8.42 12.63
N ASP A 77 5.94 -7.87 13.84
CA ASP A 77 5.57 -8.62 15.04
C ASP A 77 4.12 -9.11 14.94
N LYS A 78 3.19 -8.24 14.53
CA LYS A 78 1.79 -8.62 14.30
C LYS A 78 1.65 -9.69 13.22
N LEU A 79 2.33 -9.52 12.08
CA LEU A 79 2.22 -10.45 10.96
C LEU A 79 2.87 -11.80 11.29
N ARG A 80 4.01 -11.80 12.01
CA ARG A 80 4.67 -13.02 12.51
C ARG A 80 3.78 -13.76 13.50
N GLN A 81 3.16 -13.06 14.45
CA GLN A 81 2.22 -13.67 15.42
C GLN A 81 1.01 -14.32 14.73
N SER A 82 0.53 -13.73 13.63
CA SER A 82 -0.58 -14.28 12.84
C SER A 82 -0.19 -15.42 11.88
N GLY A 83 1.11 -15.71 11.73
CA GLY A 83 1.58 -16.66 10.72
C GLY A 83 1.40 -16.20 9.27
N ALA A 84 1.14 -14.90 9.05
CA ALA A 84 0.86 -14.35 7.72
C ALA A 84 2.12 -14.17 6.85
N LEU A 85 3.32 -14.30 7.43
CA LEU A 85 4.59 -14.16 6.70
C LEU A 85 5.24 -15.52 6.47
N SER A 86 5.63 -15.76 5.22
CA SER A 86 6.63 -16.77 4.88
C SER A 86 8.03 -16.35 5.36
N ASP A 87 8.95 -17.30 5.46
CA ASP A 87 10.37 -17.04 5.80
C ASP A 87 11.04 -16.02 4.87
N VAL A 88 10.69 -16.03 3.59
CA VAL A 88 11.21 -15.08 2.61
C VAL A 88 10.73 -13.67 2.94
N GLN A 89 9.45 -13.50 3.28
CA GLN A 89 8.90 -12.21 3.67
C GLN A 89 9.45 -11.74 5.02
N MET A 90 9.66 -12.64 5.99
CA MET A 90 10.31 -12.31 7.26
C MET A 90 11.72 -11.74 7.05
N ARG A 91 12.54 -12.40 6.21
CA ARG A 91 13.87 -11.90 5.84
C ARG A 91 13.82 -10.56 5.10
N ALA A 92 12.81 -10.33 4.27
CA ALA A 92 12.62 -9.05 3.61
C ALA A 92 12.32 -7.93 4.61
N PHE A 93 11.44 -8.18 5.59
CA PHE A 93 11.16 -7.25 6.69
C PHE A 93 12.43 -6.91 7.48
N GLU A 94 13.22 -7.90 7.86
CA GLU A 94 14.48 -7.71 8.60
C GLU A 94 15.47 -6.82 7.83
N LYS A 95 15.59 -7.01 6.51
CA LYS A 95 16.44 -6.16 5.66
C LYS A 95 15.97 -4.71 5.62
N VAL A 96 14.67 -4.49 5.49
CA VAL A 96 14.12 -3.12 5.43
C VAL A 96 14.22 -2.43 6.80
N GLN A 97 13.98 -3.15 7.89
CA GLN A 97 14.22 -2.61 9.25
C GLN A 97 15.68 -2.22 9.44
N ALA A 98 16.63 -3.08 9.04
CA ALA A 98 18.06 -2.78 9.13
C ALA A 98 18.43 -1.52 8.33
N PHE A 99 17.87 -1.32 7.14
CA PHE A 99 18.05 -0.11 6.35
C PHE A 99 17.62 1.15 7.10
N TYR A 100 16.40 1.17 7.66
CA TYR A 100 15.90 2.34 8.40
C TYR A 100 16.65 2.55 9.71
N ARG A 101 17.04 1.47 10.40
CA ARG A 101 17.87 1.54 11.60
C ARG A 101 19.23 2.17 11.34
N GLN A 102 19.87 1.83 10.21
CA GLN A 102 21.12 2.44 9.81
C GLN A 102 20.94 3.95 9.57
N ARG A 103 19.91 4.34 8.80
CA ARG A 103 19.62 5.75 8.52
C ARG A 103 19.28 6.55 9.77
N ALA A 104 18.56 5.94 10.71
CA ALA A 104 18.25 6.55 12.00
C ALA A 104 19.49 6.81 12.86
N ALA A 105 20.57 6.04 12.67
CA ALA A 105 21.81 6.17 13.42
C ALA A 105 22.80 7.18 12.83
N GLU A 106 22.59 7.64 11.60
CA GLU A 106 23.51 8.56 10.91
C GLU A 106 23.70 9.87 11.68
N GLY A 107 24.93 10.10 12.16
CA GLY A 107 25.29 11.30 12.91
C GLY A 107 24.74 11.34 14.34
N ARG A 108 24.21 10.22 14.88
CA ARG A 108 23.70 10.13 16.24
C ARG A 108 24.52 9.17 17.10
N SER A 109 24.71 9.53 18.36
CA SER A 109 25.19 8.62 19.40
C SER A 109 24.09 7.64 19.81
N GLN A 110 24.50 6.50 20.39
CA GLN A 110 23.55 5.51 20.92
C GLN A 110 22.58 6.11 21.94
N LYS A 111 23.03 7.04 22.78
CA LYS A 111 22.18 7.71 23.78
C LYS A 111 21.09 8.55 23.11
N GLN A 112 21.42 9.26 22.03
CA GLN A 112 20.44 10.05 21.27
C GLN A 112 19.41 9.14 20.59
N ILE A 113 19.84 8.01 20.02
CA ILE A 113 18.94 7.04 19.39
C ILE A 113 17.95 6.45 20.42
N VAL A 114 18.44 6.05 21.60
CA VAL A 114 17.59 5.50 22.67
C VAL A 114 16.59 6.54 23.18
N SER A 115 17.01 7.79 23.37
CA SER A 115 16.11 8.87 23.78
C SER A 115 15.03 9.11 22.72
N ALA A 116 15.43 9.31 21.45
CA ALA A 116 14.51 9.57 20.36
C ALA A 116 13.51 8.42 20.15
N ARG A 117 13.96 7.16 20.32
CA ARG A 117 13.08 6.00 20.25
C ARG A 117 11.98 6.07 21.30
N LYS A 118 12.34 6.37 22.54
CA LYS A 118 11.37 6.50 23.64
C LYS A 118 10.36 7.61 23.36
N ASP A 119 10.82 8.74 22.86
CA ASP A 119 9.98 9.88 22.55
C ASP A 119 8.99 9.54 21.42
N LEU A 120 9.46 8.91 20.35
CA LEU A 120 8.63 8.47 19.22
C LEU A 120 7.65 7.36 19.61
N GLU A 121 8.08 6.38 20.41
CA GLU A 121 7.18 5.32 20.90
C GLU A 121 6.08 5.88 21.80
N THR A 122 6.36 6.95 22.55
CA THR A 122 5.39 7.67 23.39
C THR A 122 4.46 8.55 22.55
N ALA A 123 4.96 9.16 21.48
CA ALA A 123 4.15 9.99 20.58
C ALA A 123 3.19 9.16 19.71
N HIS A 124 3.60 7.95 19.32
CA HIS A 124 2.84 7.06 18.44
C HIS A 124 2.48 5.78 19.19
N VAL A 125 1.60 5.85 20.19
CA VAL A 125 1.26 4.70 21.06
C VAL A 125 0.47 3.63 20.30
N GLU A 126 -0.39 4.07 19.37
CA GLU A 126 -1.37 3.20 18.74
C GLU A 126 -0.74 2.27 17.71
N ALA A 127 -0.86 0.96 17.93
CA ALA A 127 -0.31 -0.03 17.02
C ALA A 127 -0.94 0.06 15.60
N SER A 128 -2.20 0.50 15.50
CA SER A 128 -2.87 0.70 14.21
C SER A 128 -2.30 1.89 13.43
N GLU A 129 -1.84 2.93 14.13
CA GLU A 129 -1.14 4.07 13.53
C GLU A 129 0.24 3.62 13.03
N ARG A 130 1.01 2.90 13.87
CA ARG A 130 2.31 2.35 13.49
C ARG A 130 2.24 1.44 12.26
N VAL A 131 1.19 0.63 12.11
CA VAL A 131 1.00 -0.18 10.91
C VAL A 131 0.79 0.69 9.66
N ARG A 132 -0.02 1.76 9.75
CA ARG A 132 -0.21 2.68 8.62
C ARG A 132 1.10 3.39 8.24
N LEU A 133 1.87 3.81 9.24
CA LEU A 133 3.20 4.37 9.04
C LEU A 133 4.14 3.38 8.34
N ALA A 134 4.13 2.11 8.75
CA ALA A 134 4.95 1.08 8.13
C ALA A 134 4.63 0.91 6.64
N ILE A 135 3.35 0.94 6.28
CA ILE A 135 2.89 0.89 4.89
C ILE A 135 3.36 2.12 4.10
N GLY A 136 3.29 3.31 4.71
CA GLY A 136 3.84 4.55 4.14
C GLY A 136 5.35 4.44 3.88
N CYS A 137 6.12 3.96 4.85
CA CYS A 137 7.57 3.76 4.72
C CYS A 137 7.91 2.75 3.60
N LEU A 138 7.20 1.63 3.51
CA LEU A 138 7.39 0.66 2.42
C LEU A 138 7.08 1.25 1.05
N ARG A 139 6.05 2.10 0.94
CA ARG A 139 5.70 2.76 -0.33
C ARG A 139 6.80 3.74 -0.78
N ASP A 140 7.39 4.46 0.17
CA ASP A 140 8.47 5.42 -0.11
C ASP A 140 9.74 4.77 -0.66
N LEU A 141 9.96 3.47 -0.43
CA LEU A 141 11.09 2.73 -1.02
C LEU A 141 10.91 2.43 -2.51
N ASN A 142 9.68 2.52 -3.02
CA ASN A 142 9.34 2.25 -4.42
C ASN A 142 8.96 3.53 -5.19
N SER A 143 9.13 4.69 -4.56
CA SER A 143 8.76 6.02 -5.08
C SER A 143 9.88 6.69 -5.84
#